data_AF-A0A382LS07-F1
#
_entry.id   AF-A0A382LS07-F1
#
_cell.length_a   1.000
_cell.length_b   1.000
_cell.length_c   1.000
_cell.angle_alpha   90.00
_cell.angle_beta   90.00
_cell.angle_gamma   90.00
#
_symmetry.space_group_name_H-M   'P 1'
#
loop_
_entity.id
_entity.type
_entity.pdbx_description
1 polymer ?
#
loop_
_entity_poly.entity_id
_entity_poly.type
_entity_poly.pdbx_seq_one_letter_code
_entity_poly.pdbx_strand_id
1 'polypeptide(L)'
;MEGVPGQVTEVVEHILHFVTDIGMHYTFPDDWGISRSSTLYQVMQEAIDNQYYNVDQYSEIEEEDRLRVLLQEYAYWLIYTSWDLREPYGPQEAEWSIFNSAELNDKLPESSQLYNNVIPKVMTSPSIETLESFID
;
A
#
# COMPACT_ATOMS: atom_id res chain seq x y z
N MET A 1 -19.18 -4.86 6.42
CA MET A 1 -20.17 -5.04 7.51
C MET A 1 -20.75 -3.67 7.80
N GLU A 2 -22.07 -3.49 7.81
CA GLU A 2 -22.71 -2.18 8.01
C GLU A 2 -22.53 -1.71 9.47
N GLY A 3 -22.06 -0.46 9.69
CA GLY A 3 -21.91 0.15 11.01
C GLY A 3 -20.58 -0.09 11.75
N VAL A 4 -19.55 -0.61 11.08
CA VAL A 4 -18.19 -0.77 11.65
C VAL A 4 -17.32 0.44 11.26
N PRO A 5 -16.73 1.17 12.23
CA PRO A 5 -15.77 2.25 11.93
C PRO A 5 -14.60 1.75 11.08
N GLY A 6 -14.12 2.58 10.14
CA GLY A 6 -12.98 2.23 9.28
C GLY A 6 -13.34 1.44 8.02
N GLN A 7 -14.62 1.35 7.67
CA GLN A 7 -15.11 0.60 6.49
C GLN A 7 -14.48 1.07 5.17
N VAL A 8 -14.20 2.38 5.02
CA VAL A 8 -13.51 2.91 3.83
C VAL A 8 -12.12 2.29 3.68
N THR A 9 -11.34 2.26 4.76
CA THR A 9 -9.99 1.71 4.78
C THR A 9 -10.01 0.23 4.45
N GLU A 10 -10.84 -0.56 5.14
CA GLU A 10 -10.96 -2.01 4.93
C GLU A 10 -11.35 -2.36 3.48
N VAL A 11 -12.33 -1.66 2.91
CA VAL A 11 -12.81 -1.93 1.55
C VAL A 11 -11.75 -1.57 0.51
N VAL A 12 -11.12 -0.40 0.64
CA VAL A 12 -10.10 0.05 -0.31
C VAL A 12 -8.86 -0.85 -0.22
N GLU A 13 -8.42 -1.20 1.00
CA GLU A 13 -7.34 -2.15 1.26
C GLU A 13 -7.56 -3.48 0.56
N HIS A 14 -8.71 -4.13 0.79
CA HIS A 14 -9.00 -5.43 0.18
C HIS A 14 -9.09 -5.37 -1.36
N ILE A 15 -9.62 -4.28 -1.93
CA ILE A 15 -9.63 -4.08 -3.39
C ILE A 15 -8.19 -3.95 -3.90
N LEU A 16 -7.36 -3.14 -3.23
CA LEU A 16 -5.98 -2.93 -3.62
C LEU A 16 -5.19 -4.24 -3.55
N HIS A 17 -5.28 -4.99 -2.45
CA HIS A 17 -4.66 -6.31 -2.31
C HIS A 17 -5.03 -7.23 -3.50
N PHE A 18 -6.30 -7.30 -3.88
CA PHE A 18 -6.71 -8.14 -5.01
C PHE A 18 -6.14 -7.67 -6.35
N VAL A 19 -6.20 -6.36 -6.63
CA VAL A 19 -5.73 -5.79 -7.90
C VAL A 19 -4.21 -5.88 -8.03
N THR A 20 -3.47 -5.60 -6.95
CA THR A 20 -2.00 -5.59 -6.95
C THR A 20 -1.42 -6.98 -6.96
N ASP A 21 -1.88 -7.87 -6.08
CA ASP A 21 -1.22 -9.16 -5.85
C ASP A 21 -1.47 -10.17 -6.96
N ILE A 22 -2.59 -10.02 -7.66
CA ILE A 22 -2.93 -10.88 -8.79
C ILE A 22 -2.69 -10.12 -10.08
N GLY A 23 -3.40 -9.01 -10.30
CA GLY A 23 -3.39 -8.32 -11.59
C GLY A 23 -2.02 -7.72 -11.93
N MET A 24 -1.48 -6.91 -11.01
CA MET A 24 -0.23 -6.20 -11.27
C MET A 24 0.99 -7.11 -11.20
N HIS A 25 1.00 -8.10 -10.31
CA HIS A 25 2.07 -9.09 -10.22
C HIS A 25 2.41 -9.72 -11.59
N TYR A 26 1.39 -10.10 -12.38
CA TYR A 26 1.61 -10.70 -13.70
C TYR A 26 1.79 -9.66 -14.83
N THR A 27 1.22 -8.47 -14.68
CA THR A 27 1.27 -7.42 -15.72
C THR A 27 2.59 -6.65 -15.70
N PHE A 28 3.16 -6.44 -14.50
CA PHE A 28 4.39 -5.69 -14.25
C PHE A 28 5.34 -6.52 -13.38
N PRO A 29 5.84 -7.68 -13.83
CA PRO A 29 6.61 -8.59 -12.99
C PRO A 29 7.91 -7.96 -12.47
N ASP A 30 8.54 -7.08 -13.24
CA ASP A 30 9.78 -6.41 -12.86
C ASP A 30 9.54 -5.24 -11.89
N ASP A 31 8.42 -4.51 -12.04
CA ASP A 31 8.13 -3.35 -11.18
C ASP A 31 7.34 -3.72 -9.92
N TRP A 32 6.28 -4.52 -10.08
CA TRP A 32 5.28 -4.83 -9.05
C TRP A 32 5.15 -6.32 -8.74
N GLY A 33 6.11 -7.14 -9.19
CA GLY A 33 6.07 -8.57 -8.95
C GLY A 33 6.24 -8.93 -7.47
N ILE A 34 5.53 -9.97 -7.02
CA ILE A 34 5.74 -10.61 -5.71
C ILE A 34 7.02 -11.45 -5.79
N SER A 35 8.17 -10.79 -5.75
CA SER A 35 9.48 -11.41 -5.85
C SER A 35 10.57 -10.53 -5.27
N ARG A 36 11.71 -11.11 -4.91
CA ARG A 36 12.88 -10.36 -4.41
C ARG A 36 13.62 -9.56 -5.49
N SER A 37 13.26 -9.73 -6.75
CA SER A 37 13.88 -9.01 -7.87
C SER A 37 13.07 -7.80 -8.31
N SER A 38 11.85 -7.61 -7.81
CA SER A 38 11.00 -6.51 -8.25
C SER A 38 11.44 -5.17 -7.66
N THR A 39 11.10 -4.08 -8.35
CA THR A 39 11.26 -2.71 -7.84
C THR A 39 10.48 -2.54 -6.53
N LEU A 40 9.26 -3.09 -6.44
CA LEU A 40 8.43 -3.08 -5.23
C LEU A 40 9.17 -3.64 -4.01
N TYR A 41 9.89 -4.75 -4.17
CA TYR A 41 10.70 -5.32 -3.09
C TYR A 41 11.85 -4.40 -2.66
N GLN A 42 12.52 -3.76 -3.61
CA GLN A 42 13.62 -2.85 -3.32
C GLN A 42 13.15 -1.66 -2.49
N VAL A 43 12.07 -1.00 -2.91
CA VAL A 43 11.52 0.17 -2.20
C VAL A 43 10.84 -0.20 -0.88
N MET A 44 10.29 -1.42 -0.76
CA MET A 44 9.80 -1.96 0.51
C MET A 44 10.97 -2.14 1.50
N GLN A 45 12.09 -2.70 1.05
CA GLN A 45 13.26 -2.89 1.90
C GLN A 45 13.84 -1.54 2.36
N GLU A 46 13.89 -0.53 1.47
CA GLU A 46 14.28 0.83 1.84
C GLU A 46 13.37 1.39 2.95
N ALA A 47 12.06 1.22 2.84
CA ALA A 47 11.12 1.70 3.86
C ALA A 47 11.29 0.97 5.21
N ILE A 48 11.61 -0.32 5.20
CA ILE A 48 11.92 -1.10 6.42
C ILE A 48 13.23 -0.59 7.04
N ASP A 49 14.28 -0.45 6.23
CA ASP A 49 15.61 -0.03 6.69
C ASP A 49 15.60 1.40 7.26
N ASN A 50 14.78 2.28 6.68
CA ASN A 50 14.55 3.65 7.16
C ASN A 50 13.50 3.75 8.29
N GLN A 51 12.98 2.62 8.78
CA GLN A 51 12.00 2.54 9.87
C GLN A 51 10.64 3.21 9.56
N TYR A 52 10.30 3.35 8.27
CA TYR A 52 9.00 3.84 7.84
C TYR A 52 7.94 2.73 7.74
N TYR A 53 8.38 1.46 7.69
CA TYR A 53 7.52 0.28 7.75
C TYR A 53 8.04 -0.71 8.82
N ASN A 54 7.31 -0.84 9.92
CA ASN A 54 7.60 -1.80 10.99
C ASN A 54 6.97 -3.17 10.69
N VAL A 55 7.82 -4.19 10.52
CA VAL A 55 7.40 -5.53 10.12
C VAL A 55 7.40 -6.56 11.26
N ASP A 56 7.63 -6.13 12.50
CA ASP A 56 7.77 -7.02 13.66
C ASP A 56 6.54 -7.92 13.88
N GLN A 57 5.35 -7.39 13.58
CA GLN A 57 4.09 -8.13 13.71
C GLN A 57 3.96 -9.33 12.77
N TYR A 58 4.74 -9.37 11.68
CA TYR A 58 4.73 -10.48 10.72
C TYR A 58 5.82 -11.52 11.01
N SER A 59 6.51 -11.41 12.15
CA SER A 59 7.64 -12.29 12.50
C SER A 59 7.23 -13.77 12.68
N GLU A 60 5.98 -14.03 13.06
CA GLU A 60 5.42 -15.38 13.21
C GLU A 60 4.95 -16.02 11.90
N ILE A 61 4.95 -15.27 10.78
CA ILE A 61 4.59 -15.81 9.47
C ILE A 61 5.79 -16.59 8.91
N GLU A 62 5.53 -17.80 8.41
CA GLU A 62 6.51 -18.65 7.75
C GLU A 62 7.20 -17.88 6.61
N GLU A 63 8.52 -18.09 6.45
CA GLU A 63 9.35 -17.25 5.57
C GLU A 63 8.84 -17.22 4.10
N GLU A 64 8.33 -18.35 3.63
CA GLU A 64 7.78 -18.51 2.27
C GLU A 64 6.55 -17.61 2.04
N ASP A 65 5.67 -17.49 3.02
CA ASP A 65 4.47 -16.67 2.94
C ASP A 65 4.72 -15.21 3.33
N ARG A 66 5.69 -14.97 4.24
CA ARG A 66 5.95 -13.65 4.80
C ARG A 66 6.31 -12.62 3.74
N LEU A 67 7.13 -12.98 2.76
CA LEU A 67 7.51 -12.03 1.69
C LEU A 67 6.28 -11.53 0.92
N ARG A 68 5.35 -12.43 0.61
CA ARG A 68 4.11 -12.07 -0.09
C ARG A 68 3.29 -11.09 0.75
N VAL A 69 3.09 -11.39 2.03
CA VAL A 69 2.33 -10.53 2.94
C VAL A 69 2.98 -9.14 3.05
N LEU A 70 4.29 -9.06 3.26
CA LEU A 70 4.97 -7.76 3.37
C LEU A 70 4.82 -6.90 2.10
N LEU A 71 4.94 -7.52 0.92
CA LEU A 71 4.80 -6.80 -0.36
C LEU A 71 3.35 -6.35 -0.59
N GLN A 72 2.37 -7.19 -0.24
CA GLN A 72 0.94 -6.88 -0.34
C GLN A 72 0.60 -5.63 0.50
N GLU A 73 0.93 -5.68 1.79
CA GLU A 73 0.65 -4.60 2.75
C GLU A 73 1.40 -3.32 2.38
N TYR A 74 2.65 -3.44 1.94
CA TYR A 74 3.43 -2.29 1.46
C TYR A 74 2.82 -1.68 0.18
N ALA A 75 2.37 -2.49 -0.77
CA ALA A 75 1.74 -2.00 -2.00
C ALA A 75 0.44 -1.25 -1.71
N TYR A 76 -0.40 -1.79 -0.82
CA TYR A 76 -1.59 -1.10 -0.33
C TYR A 76 -1.21 0.26 0.27
N TRP A 77 -0.31 0.28 1.25
CA TRP A 77 0.07 1.51 1.94
C TRP A 77 0.66 2.56 0.97
N LEU A 78 1.51 2.15 0.04
CA LEU A 78 2.10 3.01 -0.97
C LEU A 78 1.01 3.71 -1.79
N ILE A 79 0.04 2.95 -2.31
CA ILE A 79 -1.04 3.48 -3.14
C ILE A 79 -1.97 4.37 -2.32
N TYR A 80 -2.39 3.90 -1.16
CA TYR A 80 -3.34 4.57 -0.28
C TYR A 80 -2.81 5.91 0.25
N THR A 81 -1.52 5.94 0.59
CA THR A 81 -0.81 7.17 1.01
C THR A 81 -0.57 8.10 -0.17
N SER A 82 -0.25 7.57 -1.36
CA SER A 82 -0.09 8.38 -2.58
C SER A 82 -1.39 9.02 -3.05
N TRP A 83 -2.54 8.46 -2.66
CA TRP A 83 -3.87 9.02 -2.88
C TRP A 83 -4.34 9.97 -1.77
N ASP A 84 -3.50 10.24 -0.77
CA ASP A 84 -3.83 11.07 0.40
C ASP A 84 -5.06 10.57 1.18
N LEU A 85 -5.33 9.25 1.14
CA LEU A 85 -6.47 8.64 1.84
C LEU A 85 -6.12 8.21 3.27
N ARG A 86 -4.83 7.99 3.56
CA ARG A 86 -4.38 7.56 4.88
C ARG A 86 -4.61 8.61 5.96
N GLU A 87 -4.44 9.90 5.65
CA GLU A 87 -4.69 10.98 6.61
C GLU A 87 -6.17 11.09 7.06
N PRO A 88 -7.18 11.10 6.15
CA PRO A 88 -8.59 11.20 6.56
C PRO A 88 -9.21 9.89 7.06
N TYR A 89 -8.75 8.72 6.58
CA TYR A 89 -9.44 7.44 6.82
C TYR A 89 -8.57 6.37 7.49
N GLY A 90 -7.24 6.50 7.40
CA GLY A 90 -6.32 5.52 7.95
C GLY A 90 -6.25 5.54 9.48
N PRO A 91 -5.82 4.42 10.09
CA PRO A 91 -5.55 4.38 11.53
C PRO A 91 -4.39 5.32 11.90
N GLN A 92 -4.48 5.92 13.09
CA GLN A 92 -3.43 6.80 13.63
C GLN A 92 -2.19 6.02 14.04
N GLU A 93 -2.38 4.85 14.65
CA GLU A 93 -1.30 3.93 14.98
C GLU A 93 -1.35 2.74 14.02
N ALA A 94 -0.28 2.58 13.26
CA ALA A 94 -0.09 1.54 12.27
C ALA A 94 1.39 1.19 12.18
N GLU A 95 1.69 0.10 11.48
CA GLU A 95 3.01 -0.33 11.04
C GLU A 95 3.73 0.70 10.17
N TRP A 96 3.01 1.65 9.56
CA TRP A 96 3.57 2.68 8.70
C TRP A 96 3.51 4.07 9.34
N SER A 97 4.56 4.87 9.15
CA SER A 97 4.68 6.20 9.78
C SER A 97 4.43 7.40 8.86
N ILE A 98 4.42 7.23 7.53
CA ILE A 98 4.16 8.32 6.57
C ILE A 98 2.65 8.42 6.31
N PHE A 99 2.12 9.64 6.33
CA PHE A 99 0.67 9.90 6.29
C PHE A 99 0.11 10.40 4.95
N ASN A 100 0.93 11.06 4.13
CA ASN A 100 0.46 11.72 2.91
C ASN A 100 1.48 11.65 1.77
N SER A 101 1.02 11.97 0.56
CA SER A 101 1.79 11.90 -0.69
C SER A 101 3.00 12.82 -0.69
N ALA A 102 2.88 14.01 -0.07
CA ALA A 102 3.98 14.97 0.01
C ALA A 102 5.13 14.45 0.89
N GLU A 103 4.81 13.91 2.06
CA GLU A 103 5.78 13.30 2.97
C GLU A 103 6.39 12.02 2.37
N LEU A 104 5.59 11.23 1.65
CA LEU A 104 6.07 10.05 0.93
C LEU A 104 7.10 10.43 -0.13
N ASN A 105 6.83 11.46 -0.93
CA ASN A 105 7.75 11.90 -1.98
C ASN A 105 9.06 12.50 -1.42
N ASP A 106 9.01 13.10 -0.23
CA ASP A 106 10.20 13.64 0.45
C ASP A 106 11.06 12.53 1.07
N LYS A 107 10.42 11.56 1.74
CA LYS A 107 11.11 10.53 2.53
C LYS A 107 11.42 9.24 1.78
N LEU A 108 10.61 8.88 0.79
CA LEU A 108 10.72 7.67 -0.03
C LEU A 108 10.51 8.01 -1.52
N PRO A 109 11.41 8.80 -2.12
CA PRO A 109 11.25 9.26 -3.50
C PRO A 109 11.21 8.10 -4.52
N GLU A 110 11.92 6.99 -4.27
CA GLU A 110 11.89 5.82 -5.15
C GLU A 110 10.52 5.11 -5.13
N SER A 111 9.87 5.04 -3.96
CA SER A 111 8.50 4.55 -3.83
C SER A 111 7.51 5.44 -4.60
N SER A 112 7.64 6.77 -4.47
CA SER A 112 6.83 7.71 -5.24
C SER A 112 7.07 7.60 -6.75
N GLN A 113 8.31 7.34 -7.17
CA GLN A 113 8.63 7.10 -8.57
C GLN A 113 7.98 5.81 -9.09
N LEU A 114 8.07 4.71 -8.33
CA LEU A 114 7.39 3.45 -8.66
C LEU A 114 5.88 3.65 -8.81
N TYR A 115 5.25 4.34 -7.85
CA TYR A 115 3.82 4.70 -7.93
C TYR A 115 3.51 5.44 -9.24
N ASN A 116 4.21 6.54 -9.53
CA ASN A 116 3.95 7.38 -10.70
C ASN A 116 4.16 6.64 -12.03
N ASN A 117 5.07 5.67 -12.05
CA ASN A 117 5.36 4.87 -13.23
C ASN A 117 4.29 3.83 -13.53
N VAL A 118 3.60 3.30 -12.53
CA VAL A 118 2.72 2.13 -12.71
C VAL A 118 1.26 2.47 -12.41
N ILE A 119 0.95 3.04 -11.26
CA ILE A 119 -0.42 3.13 -10.74
C ILE A 119 -1.34 3.99 -11.62
N PRO A 120 -0.96 5.20 -12.07
CA PRO A 120 -1.82 6.02 -12.93
C PRO A 120 -2.19 5.37 -14.28
N LYS A 121 -1.48 4.32 -14.70
CA LYS A 121 -1.79 3.57 -15.94
C LYS A 121 -2.86 2.48 -15.73
N VAL A 122 -3.08 2.08 -14.48
CA VAL A 122 -3.95 0.96 -14.10
C VAL A 122 -5.23 1.46 -13.45
N MET A 123 -5.12 2.41 -12.53
CA MET A 123 -6.22 2.88 -11.70
C MET A 123 -5.97 4.29 -11.16
N THR A 124 -7.03 4.90 -10.63
CA THR A 124 -7.01 6.21 -9.97
C THR A 124 -7.77 6.12 -8.65
N SER A 125 -7.48 7.05 -7.74
CA SER A 125 -8.21 7.16 -6.47
C SER A 125 -9.73 7.28 -6.73
N PRO A 126 -10.58 6.60 -5.95
CA PRO A 126 -11.99 6.95 -5.89
C PRO A 126 -12.16 8.39 -5.37
N SER A 127 -13.28 9.01 -5.72
CA SER A 127 -13.61 10.35 -5.20
C SER A 127 -14.01 10.27 -3.73
N ILE A 128 -13.73 11.34 -2.97
CA ILE A 128 -14.17 11.48 -1.58
C ILE A 128 -15.69 11.28 -1.44
N GLU A 129 -16.48 11.87 -2.35
CA GLU A 129 -17.94 11.68 -2.38
C GLU A 129 -18.35 10.20 -2.51
N THR A 130 -17.63 9.44 -3.35
CA THR A 130 -17.86 7.99 -3.48
C THR A 130 -17.50 7.26 -2.19
N LEU A 131 -16.38 7.61 -1.55
CA LEU A 131 -15.95 6.96 -0.31
C LEU A 131 -16.90 7.26 0.85
N GLU A 132 -17.34 8.52 0.98
CA GLU A 132 -18.25 8.96 2.04
C GLU A 132 -19.65 8.36 1.91
N SER A 133 -20.07 7.99 0.69
CA SER A 133 -21.36 7.30 0.48
C SER A 133 -21.48 5.94 1.18
N PHE A 134 -20.37 5.37 1.66
CA PHE A 134 -20.34 4.11 2.40
C PHE A 134 -20.30 4.29 3.92
N ILE A 135 -20.32 5.53 4.42
CA ILE A 135 -20.24 5.86 5.85
C ILE A 135 -21.65 6.10 6.46
N ASP A 136 -22.67 6.28 5.61
CA ASP A 136 -24.07 6.54 5.99
C ASP A 136 -24.86 5.29 6.43
#